data_AF-A0A944D271-F1
#
_entry.id   AF-A0A944D271-F1
#
_cell.length_a   1.000
_cell.length_b   1.000
_cell.length_c   1.000
_cell.angle_alpha   90.00
_cell.angle_beta   90.00
_cell.angle_gamma   90.00
#
_symmetry.space_group_name_H-M   'P 1'
#
loop_
_entity.id
_entity.type
_entity.pdbx_description
1 polymer ?
#
loop_
_entity_poly.entity_id
_entity_poly.type
_entity_poly.pdbx_seq_one_letter_code
_entity_poly.pdbx_strand_id
1 'polypeptide(L)'
;MILKYFFRGINALVVFMIFTFSIQEIFAFGAFSLDTAREQNLAYQQKLAQKKQLPHPSLQKKPTDSTTESVRTFSYKTLKNTGNIKIYKAKESPIFVQEINLDRKTQIKSLLPKAVSYNQKINNGEPEFERKNIKEFVNFTSKNLTSLINGQFFNGHTNPTMLSFGLKSDGEIQTVGADNRGRTKKILTIINGHIKTLPYSWKNFSERSGKFAIVGFDFAVPNRSNSRVGRTYLCPKNPNARGSSHTLLSLVAQEITEKEALQELTKYGCRQEGIVKLDGGGSSRFYYQGDTMYGFSKGKPDFRKIPHMIGFFEK
;
A
#
# COMPACT_ATOMS: atom_id res chain seq x y z
N MET A 1 -20.90 -73.35 -40.45
CA MET A 1 -21.53 -73.28 -41.79
C MET A 1 -21.69 -71.79 -42.12
N ILE A 2 -20.62 -71.08 -42.50
CA ILE A 2 -20.13 -70.81 -43.87
C ILE A 2 -21.25 -70.43 -44.85
N LEU A 3 -21.34 -69.13 -45.23
CA LEU A 3 -21.33 -68.55 -46.61
C LEU A 3 -21.72 -67.05 -46.51
N LYS A 4 -20.77 -66.10 -46.63
CA LYS A 4 -20.31 -65.36 -47.83
C LYS A 4 -21.34 -64.42 -48.51
N TYR A 5 -21.01 -63.12 -48.42
CA TYR A 5 -21.04 -62.04 -49.41
C TYR A 5 -22.31 -61.72 -50.22
N PHE A 6 -22.72 -60.44 -50.19
CA PHE A 6 -22.84 -59.64 -51.42
C PHE A 6 -22.71 -58.12 -51.14
N PHE A 7 -21.90 -57.46 -51.98
CA PHE A 7 -21.59 -56.02 -52.00
C PHE A 7 -22.56 -55.28 -52.93
N ARG A 8 -22.96 -54.06 -52.56
CA ARG A 8 -23.34 -52.89 -53.40
C ARG A 8 -23.87 -51.82 -52.43
N GLY A 9 -23.27 -50.66 -52.22
CA GLY A 9 -22.63 -49.76 -53.18
C GLY A 9 -23.56 -48.58 -53.44
N ILE A 10 -23.61 -47.60 -52.52
CA ILE A 10 -24.15 -46.26 -52.79
C ILE A 10 -23.22 -45.24 -52.13
N ASN A 11 -22.54 -44.49 -53.00
CA ASN A 11 -21.86 -43.24 -52.70
C ASN A 11 -22.89 -42.18 -52.34
N ALA A 12 -22.76 -41.56 -51.18
CA ALA A 12 -23.38 -40.26 -50.90
C ALA A 12 -22.50 -39.50 -49.90
N LEU A 13 -21.55 -38.75 -50.46
CA LEU A 13 -21.19 -37.39 -50.09
C LEU A 13 -21.46 -37.01 -48.61
N VAL A 14 -20.56 -37.41 -47.70
CA VAL A 14 -20.51 -36.82 -46.36
C VAL A 14 -19.73 -35.51 -46.49
N VAL A 15 -20.47 -34.41 -46.47
CA VAL A 15 -19.96 -33.04 -46.38
C VAL A 15 -19.12 -32.92 -45.10
N PHE A 16 -17.80 -32.78 -45.28
CA PHE A 16 -16.87 -32.39 -44.24
C PHE A 16 -17.16 -30.92 -43.89
N MET A 17 -18.02 -30.68 -42.90
CA MET A 17 -18.19 -29.36 -42.31
C MET A 17 -17.02 -29.11 -41.35
N ILE A 18 -15.94 -28.56 -41.89
CA ILE A 18 -14.85 -28.02 -41.08
C ILE A 18 -15.40 -26.78 -40.37
N PHE A 19 -15.74 -26.93 -39.09
CA PHE A 19 -15.94 -25.79 -38.20
C PHE A 19 -14.58 -25.15 -37.94
N THR A 20 -14.20 -24.19 -38.79
CA THR A 20 -13.23 -23.16 -38.39
C THR A 20 -13.91 -22.30 -37.33
N PHE A 21 -13.68 -22.61 -36.05
CA PHE A 21 -13.95 -21.66 -34.98
C PHE A 21 -13.01 -20.47 -35.16
N SER A 22 -13.53 -19.41 -35.78
CA SER A 22 -12.95 -18.08 -35.73
C SER A 22 -12.94 -17.61 -34.28
N ILE A 23 -11.75 -17.59 -33.67
CA ILE A 23 -11.50 -16.88 -32.41
C ILE A 23 -11.56 -15.38 -32.72
N GLN A 24 -12.77 -14.82 -32.72
CA GLN A 24 -13.01 -13.38 -32.75
C GLN A 24 -14.16 -13.03 -31.81
N GLU A 25 -14.00 -13.35 -30.53
CA GLU A 25 -14.64 -12.58 -29.46
C GLU A 25 -13.58 -12.32 -28.38
N ILE A 26 -12.68 -11.40 -28.72
CA ILE A 26 -11.98 -10.60 -27.71
C ILE A 26 -13.08 -9.78 -27.06
N PHE A 27 -13.54 -10.22 -25.89
CA PHE A 27 -14.29 -9.35 -25.00
C PHE A 27 -13.41 -8.14 -24.72
N ALA A 28 -13.75 -7.03 -25.37
CA ALA A 28 -13.32 -5.70 -25.01
C ALA A 28 -13.89 -5.40 -23.62
N PHE A 29 -13.23 -5.92 -22.58
CA PHE A 29 -13.26 -5.30 -21.27
C PHE A 29 -12.70 -3.90 -21.47
N GLY A 30 -13.60 -2.91 -21.43
CA GLY A 30 -13.32 -1.52 -21.70
C GLY A 30 -12.02 -1.11 -21.00
N ALA A 31 -11.01 -0.81 -21.81
CA ALA A 31 -9.82 -0.16 -21.34
C ALA A 31 -10.26 1.14 -20.67
N PHE A 32 -10.22 1.12 -19.34
CA PHE A 32 -10.30 2.28 -18.47
C PHE A 32 -9.40 3.36 -19.06
N SER A 33 -9.97 4.49 -19.47
CA SER A 33 -9.14 5.59 -19.91
C SER A 33 -8.50 6.21 -18.67
N LEU A 34 -7.21 5.90 -18.46
CA LEU A 34 -6.33 6.62 -17.53
C LEU A 34 -6.51 8.14 -17.65
N ASP A 35 -6.93 8.63 -18.83
CA ASP A 35 -7.13 10.04 -19.11
C ASP A 35 -8.30 10.63 -18.33
N THR A 36 -9.36 9.87 -18.02
CA THR A 36 -10.47 10.40 -17.22
C THR A 36 -10.09 10.57 -15.74
N ALA A 37 -9.37 9.60 -15.17
CA ALA A 37 -8.82 9.72 -13.81
C ALA A 37 -7.78 10.85 -13.72
N ARG A 38 -7.00 11.05 -14.79
CA ARG A 38 -6.09 12.19 -14.97
C ARG A 38 -6.85 13.52 -14.94
N GLU A 39 -7.92 13.66 -15.73
CA GLU A 39 -8.70 14.89 -15.84
C GLU A 39 -9.34 15.29 -14.50
N GLN A 40 -9.96 14.35 -13.80
CA GLN A 40 -10.58 14.62 -12.50
C GLN A 40 -9.56 15.02 -11.43
N ASN A 41 -8.38 14.40 -11.41
CA ASN A 41 -7.31 14.77 -10.49
C ASN A 41 -6.70 16.13 -10.85
N LEU A 42 -6.52 16.44 -12.14
CA LEU A 42 -6.05 17.76 -12.60
C LEU A 42 -7.02 18.88 -12.21
N ALA A 43 -8.32 18.69 -12.47
CA ALA A 43 -9.36 19.64 -12.08
C ALA A 43 -9.38 19.86 -10.55
N TYR A 44 -9.12 18.80 -9.79
CA TYR A 44 -9.02 18.87 -8.34
C TYR A 44 -7.78 19.65 -7.85
N GLN A 45 -6.60 19.40 -8.43
CA GLN A 45 -5.37 20.15 -8.08
C GLN A 45 -5.51 21.64 -8.41
N GLN A 46 -6.17 21.98 -9.52
CA GLN A 46 -6.47 23.38 -9.88
C GLN A 46 -7.37 24.05 -8.84
N LYS A 47 -8.42 23.36 -8.36
CA LYS A 47 -9.28 23.86 -7.28
C LYS A 47 -8.51 24.06 -5.97
N LEU A 48 -7.56 23.19 -5.63
CA LEU A 48 -6.71 23.35 -4.45
C LEU A 48 -5.74 24.53 -4.56
N ALA A 49 -5.17 24.76 -5.76
CA ALA A 49 -4.29 25.90 -6.00
C ALA A 49 -5.04 27.23 -5.87
N GLN A 50 -6.29 27.30 -6.36
CA GLN A 50 -7.15 28.47 -6.21
C GLN A 50 -7.55 28.73 -4.75
N LYS A 51 -7.77 27.67 -3.95
CA LYS A 51 -8.17 27.81 -2.54
C LYS A 51 -7.04 28.31 -1.62
N LYS A 52 -5.76 28.20 -2.04
CA LYS A 52 -4.60 28.74 -1.30
C LYS A 52 -4.45 30.26 -1.39
N GLN A 53 -5.26 30.95 -2.18
CA GLN A 53 -5.23 32.42 -2.32
C GLN A 53 -6.21 33.16 -1.40
N LEU A 54 -6.99 32.44 -0.57
CA LEU A 54 -7.87 33.08 0.42
C LEU A 54 -7.14 33.20 1.78
N PRO A 55 -7.05 34.40 2.38
CA PRO A 55 -6.44 34.57 3.69
C PRO A 55 -7.24 33.78 4.74
N HIS A 56 -6.57 32.87 5.43
CA HIS A 56 -7.16 32.17 6.55
C HIS A 56 -7.27 33.11 7.77
N PRO A 57 -8.44 33.22 8.42
CA PRO A 57 -8.56 33.95 9.67
C PRO A 57 -7.71 33.27 10.75
N SER A 58 -6.93 34.09 11.48
CA SER A 58 -6.05 33.66 12.56
C SER A 58 -6.88 33.13 13.74
N LEU A 59 -6.92 31.81 13.89
CA LEU A 59 -7.40 31.18 15.12
C LEU A 59 -6.34 31.37 16.21
N GLN A 60 -6.58 32.32 17.11
CA GLN A 60 -5.84 32.43 18.37
C GLN A 60 -6.01 31.13 19.17
N LYS A 61 -4.92 30.38 19.35
CA LYS A 61 -4.87 29.23 20.24
C LYS A 61 -4.79 29.72 21.69
N LYS A 62 -5.75 29.28 22.50
CA LYS A 62 -5.70 29.37 23.97
C LYS A 62 -4.47 28.59 24.47
N PRO A 63 -3.67 29.11 25.42
CA PRO A 63 -2.54 28.38 25.97
C PRO A 63 -3.08 27.15 26.70
N THR A 64 -2.68 25.97 26.24
CA THR A 64 -2.97 24.72 26.95
C THR A 64 -1.71 24.38 27.73
N ASP A 65 -1.86 24.22 29.03
CA ASP A 65 -0.81 23.90 29.99
C ASP A 65 0.12 22.81 29.46
N SER A 66 1.37 23.18 29.18
CA SER A 66 2.41 22.27 28.74
C SER A 66 2.97 21.54 29.96
N THR A 67 2.28 20.51 30.42
CA THR A 67 2.96 19.44 31.15
C THR A 67 3.92 18.81 30.16
N THR A 68 5.22 19.02 30.38
CA THR A 68 6.31 18.47 29.56
C THR A 68 6.34 16.95 29.79
N GLU A 69 5.41 16.23 29.17
CA GLU A 69 5.37 14.78 29.23
C GLU A 69 6.69 14.28 28.63
N SER A 70 7.51 13.66 29.47
CA SER A 70 8.81 13.13 29.08
C SER A 70 8.57 12.10 27.97
N VAL A 71 9.24 12.29 26.83
CA VAL A 71 9.02 11.38 25.71
C VAL A 71 9.66 10.05 26.07
N ARG A 72 8.89 8.96 25.95
CA ARG A 72 9.38 7.62 26.26
C ARG A 72 10.51 7.26 25.31
N THR A 73 11.59 6.73 25.87
CA THR A 73 12.72 6.18 25.12
C THR A 73 12.53 4.69 24.95
N PHE A 74 12.84 4.17 23.75
CA PHE A 74 12.78 2.74 23.46
C PHE A 74 14.16 2.14 23.24
N SER A 75 14.41 1.00 23.87
CA SER A 75 15.57 0.15 23.60
C SER A 75 15.13 -1.03 22.73
N TYR A 76 16.01 -1.52 21.87
CA TYR A 76 15.65 -2.53 20.88
C TYR A 76 16.40 -3.84 21.10
N LYS A 77 15.68 -4.94 20.98
CA LYS A 77 16.27 -6.26 20.74
C LYS A 77 16.22 -6.57 19.25
N THR A 78 17.28 -7.20 18.76
CA THR A 78 17.32 -7.64 17.37
C THR A 78 16.58 -8.96 17.23
N LEU A 79 15.62 -9.01 16.30
CA LEU A 79 14.95 -10.25 15.91
C LEU A 79 15.64 -10.91 14.70
N LYS A 80 16.19 -10.09 13.81
CA LYS A 80 16.97 -10.52 12.63
C LYS A 80 18.06 -9.51 12.31
N ASN A 81 19.31 -9.96 12.21
CA ASN A 81 20.48 -9.12 11.87
C ASN A 81 21.24 -9.59 10.61
N THR A 82 20.88 -10.73 10.03
CA THR A 82 21.49 -11.28 8.82
C THR A 82 20.73 -10.83 7.57
N GLY A 83 21.36 -10.88 6.41
CA GLY A 83 20.74 -10.52 5.13
C GLY A 83 20.48 -9.01 4.96
N ASN A 84 19.54 -8.71 4.06
CA ASN A 84 19.18 -7.35 3.63
C ASN A 84 17.98 -6.77 4.38
N ILE A 85 17.22 -7.59 5.08
CA ILE A 85 16.12 -7.19 5.96
C ILE A 85 16.56 -7.40 7.40
N LYS A 86 16.81 -6.32 8.14
CA LYS A 86 17.06 -6.35 9.58
C LYS A 86 15.80 -5.96 10.33
N ILE A 87 15.50 -6.65 11.42
CA ILE A 87 14.26 -6.47 12.17
C ILE A 87 14.59 -6.31 13.65
N TYR A 88 14.03 -5.27 14.25
CA TYR A 88 14.20 -4.90 15.64
C TYR A 88 12.84 -4.78 16.31
N LYS A 89 12.74 -5.22 17.56
CA LYS A 89 11.55 -5.05 18.41
C LYS A 89 11.92 -4.25 19.64
N ALA A 90 11.15 -3.21 19.96
CA ALA A 90 11.34 -2.47 21.20
C ALA A 90 11.10 -3.40 22.40
N LYS A 91 11.89 -3.24 23.46
CA LYS A 91 11.78 -4.10 24.66
C LYS A 91 10.60 -3.69 25.52
N GLU A 92 10.23 -2.42 25.47
CA GLU A 92 9.23 -1.78 26.33
C GLU A 92 7.82 -1.79 25.73
N SER A 93 7.70 -2.00 24.41
CA SER A 93 6.42 -1.91 23.69
C SER A 93 6.46 -2.72 22.39
N PRO A 94 5.32 -3.21 21.89
CA PRO A 94 5.21 -3.85 20.57
C PRO A 94 5.34 -2.83 19.43
N ILE A 95 6.56 -2.31 19.29
CA ILE A 95 7.06 -1.46 18.22
C ILE A 95 8.11 -2.26 17.46
N PHE A 96 7.98 -2.30 16.15
CA PHE A 96 8.87 -3.00 15.25
C PHE A 96 9.48 -2.00 14.28
N VAL A 97 10.79 -2.06 14.13
CA VAL A 97 11.54 -1.30 13.14
C VAL A 97 12.20 -2.29 12.19
N GLN A 98 12.09 -2.03 10.89
CA GLN A 98 12.77 -2.83 9.88
C GLN A 98 13.64 -1.93 9.01
N GLU A 99 14.85 -2.38 8.74
CA GLU A 99 15.73 -1.81 7.73
C GLU A 99 15.78 -2.76 6.54
N ILE A 100 15.32 -2.29 5.38
CA ILE A 100 15.18 -3.09 4.17
C ILE A 100 16.09 -2.50 3.09
N ASN A 101 17.24 -3.12 2.85
CA ASN A 101 18.15 -2.74 1.77
C ASN A 101 17.64 -3.28 0.42
N LEU A 102 17.38 -2.40 -0.54
CA LEU A 102 16.82 -2.72 -1.86
C LEU A 102 17.87 -3.13 -2.90
N ASP A 103 18.84 -3.95 -2.49
CA ASP A 103 19.71 -4.60 -3.45
C ASP A 103 18.92 -5.61 -4.32
N ARG A 104 19.58 -6.24 -5.30
CA ARG A 104 18.94 -7.17 -6.25
C ARG A 104 18.34 -8.44 -5.58
N LYS A 105 18.58 -8.67 -4.29
CA LYS A 105 18.11 -9.83 -3.52
C LYS A 105 16.89 -9.53 -2.67
N THR A 106 16.48 -8.27 -2.56
CA THR A 106 15.28 -7.89 -1.80
C THR A 106 14.12 -7.54 -2.73
N GLN A 107 12.92 -8.03 -2.43
CA GLN A 107 11.70 -7.64 -3.13
C GLN A 107 10.69 -7.03 -2.16
N ILE A 108 10.06 -5.95 -2.61
CA ILE A 108 8.87 -5.37 -1.98
C ILE A 108 7.71 -5.67 -2.92
N LYS A 109 6.66 -6.31 -2.40
CA LYS A 109 5.44 -6.58 -3.16
C LYS A 109 4.24 -5.97 -2.47
N SER A 110 3.35 -5.37 -3.26
CA SER A 110 1.99 -5.12 -2.82
C SER A 110 1.24 -6.44 -2.77
N LEU A 111 0.70 -6.78 -1.61
CA LEU A 111 -0.20 -7.90 -1.43
C LEU A 111 -1.62 -7.33 -1.40
N LEU A 112 -2.21 -7.28 -2.58
CA LEU A 112 -3.55 -6.80 -2.83
C LEU A 112 -4.32 -7.94 -3.50
N PRO A 113 -5.48 -8.38 -2.97
CA PRO A 113 -6.35 -9.31 -3.67
C PRO A 113 -6.75 -8.75 -5.03
N LYS A 114 -7.16 -9.63 -5.96
CA LYS A 114 -7.77 -9.17 -7.21
C LYS A 114 -9.02 -8.34 -6.89
N ALA A 115 -9.27 -7.30 -7.68
CA ALA A 115 -10.50 -6.54 -7.60
C ALA A 115 -11.69 -7.49 -7.85
N VAL A 116 -12.74 -7.34 -7.04
CA VAL A 116 -13.97 -8.16 -7.14
C VAL A 116 -15.14 -7.38 -7.74
N SER A 117 -15.07 -6.06 -7.72
CA SER A 117 -16.05 -5.15 -8.33
C SER A 117 -15.40 -3.80 -8.62
N TYR A 118 -16.12 -2.93 -9.35
CA TYR A 118 -15.68 -1.59 -9.71
C TYR A 118 -16.80 -0.58 -9.43
N ASN A 119 -16.50 0.44 -8.65
CA ASN A 119 -17.45 1.47 -8.28
C ASN A 119 -17.52 2.55 -9.37
N GLN A 120 -18.53 2.46 -10.23
CA GLN A 120 -18.70 3.38 -11.37
C GLN A 120 -18.99 4.84 -10.96
N LYS A 121 -19.40 5.07 -9.71
CA LYS A 121 -19.69 6.44 -9.21
C LYS A 121 -18.44 7.19 -8.77
N ILE A 122 -17.31 6.49 -8.59
CA ILE A 122 -16.05 7.07 -8.14
C ILE A 122 -15.01 6.85 -9.22
N ASN A 123 -14.43 7.94 -9.72
CA ASN A 123 -13.40 7.91 -10.77
C ASN A 123 -13.80 7.08 -12.01
N ASN A 124 -15.11 6.95 -12.29
CA ASN A 124 -15.69 6.12 -13.35
C ASN A 124 -15.25 4.64 -13.32
N GLY A 125 -15.06 4.08 -12.12
CA GLY A 125 -14.71 2.66 -11.96
C GLY A 125 -13.56 2.43 -10.98
N GLU A 126 -13.66 2.92 -9.75
CA GLU A 126 -12.65 2.63 -8.72
C GLU A 126 -12.73 1.16 -8.26
N PRO A 127 -11.63 0.39 -8.29
CA PRO A 127 -11.67 -1.03 -7.93
C PRO A 127 -11.94 -1.24 -6.45
N GLU A 128 -12.74 -2.28 -6.18
CA GLU A 128 -13.12 -2.73 -4.85
C GLU A 128 -12.47 -4.08 -4.55
N PHE A 129 -11.89 -4.19 -3.36
CA PHE A 129 -11.08 -5.32 -2.94
C PHE A 129 -11.67 -6.00 -1.71
N GLU A 130 -11.60 -7.32 -1.69
CA GLU A 130 -11.92 -8.09 -0.50
C GLU A 130 -10.90 -7.85 0.61
N ARG A 131 -11.39 -7.83 1.85
CA ARG A 131 -10.52 -7.71 3.03
C ARG A 131 -10.10 -9.10 3.50
N LYS A 132 -8.80 -9.25 3.80
CA LYS A 132 -8.22 -10.49 4.31
C LYS A 132 -7.61 -10.31 5.70
N ASN A 133 -7.58 -11.38 6.48
CA ASN A 133 -6.78 -11.44 7.70
C ASN A 133 -5.30 -11.70 7.37
N ILE A 134 -4.41 -11.59 8.36
CA ILE A 134 -2.97 -11.72 8.13
C ILE A 134 -2.56 -13.13 7.68
N LYS A 135 -3.23 -14.16 8.20
CA LYS A 135 -2.96 -15.56 7.85
C LYS A 135 -3.33 -15.81 6.38
N GLU A 136 -4.45 -15.25 5.93
CA GLU A 136 -4.84 -15.28 4.53
C GLU A 136 -3.80 -14.59 3.62
N PHE A 137 -3.18 -13.47 4.07
CA PHE A 137 -2.09 -12.83 3.33
C PHE A 137 -0.81 -13.67 3.31
N VAL A 138 -0.41 -14.25 4.45
CA VAL A 138 0.75 -15.15 4.50
C VAL A 138 0.56 -16.31 3.53
N ASN A 139 -0.63 -16.92 3.49
CA ASN A 139 -0.96 -17.99 2.55
C ASN A 139 -1.00 -17.54 1.08
N PHE A 140 -1.20 -16.23 0.83
CA PHE A 140 -1.17 -15.64 -0.51
C PHE A 140 0.25 -15.43 -1.04
N THR A 141 1.27 -15.50 -0.17
CA THR A 141 2.67 -15.28 -0.55
C THR A 141 3.40 -16.57 -0.95
N SER A 142 4.44 -16.44 -1.76
CA SER A 142 5.34 -17.54 -2.13
C SER A 142 6.26 -17.95 -0.97
N LYS A 143 7.01 -19.05 -1.16
CA LYS A 143 8.21 -19.34 -0.35
C LYS A 143 9.12 -18.08 -0.35
N ASN A 144 9.74 -17.80 0.80
CA ASN A 144 10.68 -16.68 1.06
C ASN A 144 10.06 -15.33 1.51
N LEU A 145 8.83 -15.32 2.02
CA LEU A 145 8.33 -14.17 2.78
C LEU A 145 9.17 -13.97 4.05
N THR A 146 9.79 -12.81 4.22
CA THR A 146 10.48 -12.44 5.46
C THR A 146 9.50 -11.80 6.43
N SER A 147 8.77 -10.76 6.03
CA SER A 147 7.84 -10.04 6.91
C SER A 147 6.71 -9.34 6.15
N LEU A 148 5.62 -9.04 6.88
CA LEU A 148 4.48 -8.28 6.36
C LEU A 148 4.20 -7.06 7.23
N ILE A 149 3.75 -5.99 6.60
CA ILE A 149 3.12 -4.84 7.26
C ILE A 149 1.81 -4.48 6.58
N ASN A 150 0.89 -3.79 7.26
CA ASN A 150 -0.28 -3.24 6.57
C ASN A 150 0.10 -2.13 5.58
N GLY A 151 -0.76 -1.92 4.58
CA GLY A 151 -0.56 -0.94 3.53
C GLY A 151 -1.53 0.24 3.59
N GLN A 152 -2.34 0.35 2.54
CA GLN A 152 -3.17 1.54 2.24
C GLN A 152 -4.33 1.73 3.22
N PHE A 153 -4.69 3.00 3.44
CA PHE A 153 -5.97 3.40 4.02
C PHE A 153 -7.13 2.87 3.17
N PHE A 154 -8.27 2.59 3.82
CA PHE A 154 -9.49 2.10 3.18
C PHE A 154 -10.73 2.47 4.02
N ASN A 155 -11.92 2.26 3.46
CA ASN A 155 -13.15 2.40 4.24
C ASN A 155 -13.42 1.13 5.07
N GLY A 156 -13.25 1.23 6.39
CA GLY A 156 -13.48 0.13 7.33
C GLY A 156 -14.93 -0.37 7.41
N HIS A 157 -15.90 0.40 6.93
CA HIS A 157 -17.33 0.10 7.04
C HIS A 157 -17.90 -0.68 5.84
N THR A 158 -17.14 -0.86 4.77
CA THR A 158 -17.59 -1.56 3.55
C THR A 158 -16.74 -2.80 3.28
N ASN A 159 -17.36 -3.84 2.71
CA ASN A 159 -16.68 -5.01 2.15
C ASN A 159 -17.49 -5.54 0.96
N PRO A 160 -16.92 -5.61 -0.26
CA PRO A 160 -15.57 -5.18 -0.63
C PRO A 160 -15.35 -3.68 -0.41
N THR A 161 -14.09 -3.23 -0.45
CA THR A 161 -13.72 -1.86 -0.09
C THR A 161 -12.74 -1.27 -1.10
N MET A 162 -12.81 0.04 -1.31
CA MET A 162 -11.82 0.77 -2.10
C MET A 162 -10.66 1.20 -1.22
N LEU A 163 -9.46 1.26 -1.81
CA LEU A 163 -8.33 1.94 -1.19
C LEU A 163 -8.55 3.45 -1.27
N SER A 164 -8.16 4.16 -0.21
CA SER A 164 -8.33 5.61 -0.17
C SER A 164 -7.38 6.32 -1.13
N PHE A 165 -6.14 5.86 -1.26
CA PHE A 165 -5.12 6.53 -2.06
C PHE A 165 -4.48 5.60 -3.08
N GLY A 166 -3.83 6.22 -4.07
CA GLY A 166 -3.22 5.54 -5.19
C GLY A 166 -2.13 4.54 -4.79
N LEU A 167 -2.14 3.41 -5.49
CA LEU A 167 -1.18 2.32 -5.35
C LEU A 167 -0.75 1.84 -6.73
N LYS A 168 0.56 1.73 -6.91
CA LYS A 168 1.20 1.18 -8.11
C LYS A 168 2.05 -0.02 -7.69
N SER A 169 1.83 -1.16 -8.33
CA SER A 169 2.61 -2.38 -8.13
C SER A 169 2.97 -2.95 -9.48
N ASP A 170 4.20 -3.48 -9.58
CA ASP A 170 4.71 -4.13 -10.78
C ASP A 170 4.66 -3.25 -12.05
N GLY A 171 4.64 -1.93 -11.88
CA GLY A 171 4.53 -0.95 -12.96
C GLY A 171 3.09 -0.56 -13.31
N GLU A 172 2.10 -1.26 -12.78
CA GLU A 172 0.68 -1.03 -13.05
C GLU A 172 0.00 -0.25 -11.93
N ILE A 173 -0.86 0.70 -12.31
CA ILE A 173 -1.69 1.44 -11.36
C ILE A 173 -2.84 0.52 -10.94
N GLN A 174 -2.79 0.07 -9.69
CA GLN A 174 -3.80 -0.84 -9.14
C GLN A 174 -5.07 -0.09 -8.72
N THR A 175 -4.93 1.18 -8.34
CA THR A 175 -6.01 2.06 -7.88
C THR A 175 -5.47 3.49 -7.90
N VAL A 176 -6.34 4.46 -8.21
CA VAL A 176 -6.03 5.90 -8.11
C VAL A 176 -6.46 6.46 -6.75
N GLY A 177 -7.32 5.73 -6.05
CA GLY A 177 -7.81 6.02 -4.71
C GLY A 177 -9.19 6.66 -4.72
N ALA A 178 -10.10 6.13 -3.89
CA ALA A 178 -11.45 6.67 -3.74
C ALA A 178 -11.51 8.00 -2.97
N ASP A 179 -10.42 8.38 -2.30
CA ASP A 179 -10.41 9.45 -1.33
C ASP A 179 -9.62 10.69 -1.79
N ASN A 180 -10.39 11.68 -2.20
CA ASN A 180 -9.94 13.00 -2.57
C ASN A 180 -9.93 14.01 -1.41
N ARG A 181 -9.86 13.56 -0.15
CA ARG A 181 -9.63 14.45 1.00
C ARG A 181 -8.40 15.32 0.73
N GLY A 182 -8.57 16.64 0.84
CA GLY A 182 -7.57 17.67 0.47
C GLY A 182 -6.44 17.87 1.45
N ARG A 183 -6.07 16.79 2.14
CA ARG A 183 -4.92 16.79 3.04
C ARG A 183 -3.68 16.48 2.23
N THR A 184 -2.55 17.06 2.63
CA THR A 184 -1.27 16.85 1.97
C THR A 184 -0.89 15.37 1.96
N LYS A 185 -0.58 14.85 0.78
CA LYS A 185 -0.21 13.45 0.54
C LYS A 185 1.20 13.39 -0.06
N LYS A 186 1.86 12.26 0.13
CA LYS A 186 3.16 11.95 -0.48
C LYS A 186 3.12 10.57 -1.11
N ILE A 187 3.90 10.41 -2.16
CA ILE A 187 4.18 9.14 -2.80
C ILE A 187 5.51 8.65 -2.25
N LEU A 188 5.57 7.45 -1.68
CA LEU A 188 6.82 6.71 -1.54
C LEU A 188 6.97 5.79 -2.75
N THR A 189 8.09 5.87 -3.45
CA THR A 189 8.32 5.12 -4.68
C THR A 189 9.73 4.56 -4.76
N ILE A 190 9.89 3.48 -5.52
CA ILE A 190 11.17 2.82 -5.78
C ILE A 190 11.50 2.97 -7.26
N ILE A 191 12.54 3.75 -7.56
CA ILE A 191 13.01 4.02 -8.92
C ILE A 191 14.45 3.50 -9.03
N ASN A 192 14.65 2.49 -9.88
CA ASN A 192 15.97 1.87 -10.12
C ASN A 192 16.68 1.44 -8.81
N GLY A 193 15.95 0.81 -7.88
CA GLY A 193 16.48 0.39 -6.59
C GLY A 193 16.63 1.50 -5.54
N HIS A 194 16.26 2.73 -5.86
CA HIS A 194 16.29 3.85 -4.91
C HIS A 194 14.90 4.21 -4.39
N ILE A 195 14.76 4.28 -3.07
CA ILE A 195 13.59 4.84 -2.40
C ILE A 195 13.65 6.37 -2.49
N LYS A 196 12.54 6.97 -2.91
CA LYS A 196 12.31 8.42 -2.90
C LYS A 196 10.90 8.73 -2.42
N THR A 197 10.71 9.94 -1.92
CA THR A 197 9.38 10.51 -1.72
C THR A 197 9.12 11.65 -2.71
N LEU A 198 7.93 11.68 -3.28
CA LEU A 198 7.47 12.76 -4.16
C LEU A 198 6.21 13.41 -3.58
N PRO A 199 5.98 14.72 -3.81
CA PRO A 199 4.67 15.32 -3.58
C PRO A 199 3.61 14.57 -4.38
N TYR A 200 2.44 14.32 -3.79
CA TYR A 200 1.36 13.65 -4.52
C TYR A 200 0.77 14.57 -5.58
N SER A 201 0.86 14.13 -6.84
CA SER A 201 0.11 14.65 -7.99
C SER A 201 -0.09 13.50 -8.95
N TRP A 202 -1.10 13.59 -9.83
CA TRP A 202 -1.30 12.54 -10.83
C TRP A 202 -0.06 12.33 -11.70
N LYS A 203 0.55 13.42 -12.18
CA LYS A 203 1.79 13.37 -12.97
C LYS A 203 2.92 12.66 -12.22
N ASN A 204 3.13 12.99 -10.95
CA ASN A 204 4.18 12.35 -10.16
C ASN A 204 3.88 10.86 -9.93
N PHE A 205 2.61 10.50 -9.72
CA PHE A 205 2.19 9.13 -9.44
C PHE A 205 2.17 8.23 -10.68
N SER A 206 1.62 8.70 -11.80
CA SER A 206 1.51 7.93 -13.04
C SER A 206 2.84 7.86 -13.81
N GLU A 207 3.49 9.02 -14.04
CA GLU A 207 4.62 9.14 -14.96
C GLU A 207 5.99 9.12 -14.26
N ARG A 208 6.11 9.67 -13.04
CA ARG A 208 7.41 9.86 -12.39
C ARG A 208 7.71 8.86 -11.27
N SER A 209 6.79 7.96 -10.97
CA SER A 209 6.98 6.89 -10.00
C SER A 209 7.51 5.63 -10.69
N GLY A 210 8.26 4.82 -9.96
CA GLY A 210 8.77 3.54 -10.48
C GLY A 210 7.74 2.42 -10.42
N LYS A 211 8.22 1.16 -10.44
CA LYS A 211 7.34 -0.02 -10.46
C LYS A 211 6.48 -0.17 -9.20
N PHE A 212 7.00 0.29 -8.07
CA PHE A 212 6.28 0.36 -6.81
C PHE A 212 6.07 1.82 -6.42
N ALA A 213 4.83 2.18 -6.09
CA ALA A 213 4.50 3.47 -5.53
C ALA A 213 3.29 3.34 -4.60
N ILE A 214 3.38 3.91 -3.40
CA ILE A 214 2.28 3.93 -2.43
C ILE A 214 2.04 5.36 -1.96
N VAL A 215 0.78 5.77 -1.91
CA VAL A 215 0.38 7.11 -1.48
C VAL A 215 -0.09 7.09 -0.04
N GLY A 216 0.54 7.91 0.79
CA GLY A 216 0.15 8.09 2.19
C GLY A 216 0.03 9.56 2.55
N PHE A 217 -0.33 9.82 3.81
CA PHE A 217 -0.28 11.19 4.30
C PHE A 217 1.16 11.65 4.49
N ASP A 218 1.39 12.93 4.24
CA ASP A 218 2.59 13.62 4.69
C ASP A 218 2.67 13.57 6.23
N PHE A 219 3.87 13.44 6.79
CA PHE A 219 4.03 13.45 8.23
C PHE A 219 3.54 14.73 8.91
N ALA A 220 3.61 15.87 8.23
CA ALA A 220 3.12 17.15 8.76
C ALA A 220 1.59 17.20 8.92
N VAL A 221 0.84 16.27 8.31
CA VAL A 221 -0.62 16.22 8.41
C VAL A 221 -1.02 15.62 9.76
N PRO A 222 -1.62 16.37 10.69
CA PRO A 222 -1.89 15.87 12.05
C PRO A 222 -2.93 14.76 12.03
N ASN A 223 -2.62 13.57 12.52
CA ASN A 223 -3.61 12.49 12.59
C ASN A 223 -3.59 11.83 13.97
N ARG A 224 -4.51 12.29 14.83
CA ARG A 224 -4.59 11.90 16.24
C ARG A 224 -3.21 12.02 16.90
N SER A 225 -2.51 13.14 16.67
CA SER A 225 -1.06 13.26 16.88
C SER A 225 -0.61 12.93 18.31
N ASN A 226 -1.43 13.31 19.30
CA ASN A 226 -1.17 13.09 20.72
C ASN A 226 -1.75 11.76 21.24
N SER A 227 -2.53 11.04 20.44
CA SER A 227 -3.09 9.74 20.85
C SER A 227 -2.07 8.63 20.62
N ARG A 228 -1.92 7.74 21.61
CA ARG A 228 -1.25 6.45 21.45
C ARG A 228 -2.17 5.50 20.69
N VAL A 229 -1.84 5.21 19.44
CA VAL A 229 -2.65 4.37 18.54
C VAL A 229 -1.72 3.55 17.66
N GLY A 230 -2.27 2.54 16.99
CA GLY A 230 -1.50 1.82 15.98
C GLY A 230 -0.97 2.79 14.93
N ARG A 231 0.31 2.67 14.58
CA ARG A 231 0.93 3.50 13.55
C ARG A 231 1.80 2.68 12.64
N THR A 232 1.78 3.03 11.36
CA THR A 232 2.59 2.42 10.32
C THR A 232 3.20 3.53 9.47
N TYR A 233 4.52 3.53 9.38
CA TYR A 233 5.28 4.53 8.64
C TYR A 233 6.32 3.86 7.75
N LEU A 234 6.58 4.52 6.62
CA LEU A 234 7.67 4.20 5.72
C LEU A 234 8.49 5.46 5.43
N CYS A 235 9.81 5.31 5.32
CA CYS A 235 10.69 6.41 4.90
C CYS A 235 12.01 5.91 4.30
N PRO A 236 12.65 6.70 3.41
CA PRO A 236 14.05 6.46 3.04
C PRO A 236 14.95 6.65 4.27
N LYS A 237 15.76 5.64 4.61
CA LYS A 237 16.77 5.73 5.68
C LYS A 237 18.03 6.43 5.16
N ASN A 238 18.57 7.40 5.89
CA ASN A 238 19.78 8.13 5.51
C ASN A 238 19.77 8.63 4.06
N PRO A 239 18.73 9.38 3.64
CA PRO A 239 18.66 9.87 2.27
C PRO A 239 19.87 10.78 1.96
N ASN A 240 20.40 10.64 0.76
CA ASN A 240 21.46 11.51 0.24
C ASN A 240 20.94 12.94 -0.04
N ALA A 241 21.80 13.80 -0.56
CA ALA A 241 21.46 15.19 -0.90
C ALA A 241 20.29 15.32 -1.91
N ARG A 242 20.02 14.28 -2.71
CA ARG A 242 18.90 14.22 -3.67
C ARG A 242 17.62 13.61 -3.07
N GLY A 243 17.59 13.37 -1.76
CA GLY A 243 16.44 12.79 -1.06
C GLY A 243 16.21 11.30 -1.37
N SER A 244 17.24 10.57 -1.83
CA SER A 244 17.12 9.15 -2.17
C SER A 244 17.94 8.24 -1.27
N SER A 245 17.46 7.02 -1.06
CA SER A 245 18.16 5.98 -0.29
C SER A 245 18.09 4.62 -0.99
N HIS A 246 18.99 3.70 -0.66
CA HIS A 246 18.86 2.27 -0.99
C HIS A 246 18.17 1.48 0.13
N THR A 247 17.99 2.08 1.30
CA THR A 247 17.40 1.43 2.46
C THR A 247 16.05 2.06 2.77
N LEU A 248 15.00 1.25 2.77
CA LEU A 248 13.69 1.61 3.29
C LEU A 248 13.69 1.33 4.80
N LEU A 249 13.20 2.27 5.58
CA LEU A 249 12.84 2.04 6.98
C LEU A 249 11.32 1.85 7.06
N SER A 250 10.86 0.82 7.77
CA SER A 250 9.47 0.72 8.21
C SER A 250 9.40 0.77 9.73
N LEU A 251 8.48 1.56 10.27
CA LEU A 251 8.10 1.49 11.68
C LEU A 251 6.64 1.06 11.77
N VAL A 252 6.38 0.01 12.55
CA VAL A 252 5.03 -0.45 12.86
C VAL A 252 4.88 -0.57 14.36
N ALA A 253 3.89 0.09 14.93
CA ALA A 253 3.63 0.09 16.36
C ALA A 253 2.19 -0.30 16.65
N GLN A 254 1.99 -1.06 17.74
CA GLN A 254 0.66 -1.32 18.28
C GLN A 254 0.03 -0.04 18.84
N GLU A 255 0.84 0.75 19.55
CA GLU A 255 0.46 2.04 20.12
C GLU A 255 1.66 2.98 20.34
N ILE A 256 1.65 4.11 19.64
CA ILE A 256 2.67 5.16 19.79
C ILE A 256 2.06 6.51 19.40
N THR A 257 2.55 7.63 19.95
CA THR A 257 2.20 8.97 19.49
C THR A 257 2.95 9.34 18.19
N GLU A 258 2.55 10.41 17.51
CA GLU A 258 3.35 10.91 16.36
C GLU A 258 4.71 11.43 16.81
N LYS A 259 4.79 12.09 17.97
CA LYS A 259 6.03 12.63 18.51
C LYS A 259 7.06 11.54 18.79
N GLU A 260 6.65 10.48 19.49
CA GLU A 260 7.51 9.32 19.76
C GLU A 260 7.91 8.61 18.46
N ALA A 261 6.97 8.41 17.53
CA ALA A 261 7.30 7.76 16.25
C ALA A 261 8.29 8.59 15.43
N LEU A 262 8.17 9.92 15.41
CA LEU A 262 9.13 10.79 14.73
C LEU A 262 10.52 10.66 15.33
N GLN A 263 10.63 10.66 16.66
CA GLN A 263 11.91 10.48 17.34
C GLN A 263 12.57 9.15 16.97
N GLU A 264 11.81 8.05 16.99
CA GLU A 264 12.31 6.74 16.59
C GLU A 264 12.73 6.72 15.12
N LEU A 265 11.90 7.19 14.20
CA LEU A 265 12.24 7.25 12.77
C LEU A 265 13.51 8.10 12.51
N THR A 266 13.68 9.20 13.25
CA THR A 266 14.82 10.11 13.12
C THR A 266 16.10 9.49 13.68
N LYS A 267 16.01 8.78 14.82
CA LYS A 267 17.11 7.97 15.39
C LYS A 267 17.64 6.94 14.39
N TYR A 268 16.76 6.38 13.57
CA TYR A 268 17.12 5.44 12.49
C TYR A 268 17.48 6.12 11.16
N GLY A 269 17.59 7.46 11.13
CA GLY A 269 18.12 8.20 9.98
C GLY A 269 17.10 8.67 8.96
N CYS A 270 15.81 8.59 9.25
CA CYS A 270 14.79 9.22 8.40
C CYS A 270 14.73 10.73 8.65
N ARG A 271 14.40 11.48 7.60
CA ARG A 271 14.05 12.90 7.71
C ARG A 271 12.53 13.06 7.68
N GLN A 272 11.99 14.01 8.43
CA GLN A 272 10.54 14.18 8.60
C GLN A 272 9.81 14.32 7.26
N GLU A 273 10.37 15.08 6.33
CA GLU A 273 9.84 15.30 4.99
C GLU A 273 9.79 14.04 4.12
N GLY A 274 10.55 13.00 4.47
CA GLY A 274 10.58 11.70 3.79
C GLY A 274 9.66 10.65 4.42
N ILE A 275 8.96 10.97 5.51
CA ILE A 275 8.08 10.02 6.20
C ILE A 275 6.69 10.03 5.56
N VAL A 276 6.23 8.84 5.18
CA VAL A 276 4.89 8.59 4.66
C VAL A 276 4.08 7.82 5.70
N LYS A 277 2.94 8.38 6.10
CA LYS A 277 2.00 7.72 7.03
C LYS A 277 1.09 6.78 6.25
N LEU A 278 1.04 5.52 6.67
CA LEU A 278 0.12 4.50 6.17
C LEU A 278 -1.05 4.29 7.14
N ASP A 279 -1.91 3.32 6.85
CA ASP A 279 -3.10 3.10 7.68
C ASP A 279 -2.73 2.75 9.13
N GLY A 280 -3.44 3.38 10.06
CA GLY A 280 -3.14 3.40 11.48
C GLY A 280 -4.22 2.72 12.31
N GLY A 281 -4.23 3.02 13.61
CA GLY A 281 -5.21 2.49 14.56
C GLY A 281 -5.26 0.96 14.54
N GLY A 282 -6.47 0.42 14.40
CA GLY A 282 -6.67 -1.03 14.33
C GLY A 282 -6.13 -1.70 13.06
N SER A 283 -5.75 -0.93 12.04
CA SER A 283 -5.19 -1.47 10.80
C SER A 283 -3.68 -1.72 10.89
N SER A 284 -2.96 -1.11 11.85
CA SER A 284 -1.50 -1.28 11.97
C SER A 284 -1.14 -2.73 12.32
N ARG A 285 -0.27 -3.36 11.53
CA ARG A 285 0.05 -4.78 11.66
C ARG A 285 1.47 -5.09 11.27
N PHE A 286 2.03 -6.08 11.95
CA PHE A 286 3.33 -6.64 11.64
C PHE A 286 3.29 -8.16 11.73
N TYR A 287 3.97 -8.84 10.81
CA TYR A 287 4.19 -10.28 10.85
C TYR A 287 5.66 -10.61 10.58
N TYR A 288 6.22 -11.54 11.37
CA TYR A 288 7.54 -12.13 11.17
C TYR A 288 7.59 -13.51 11.83
N GLN A 289 7.93 -14.56 11.08
CA GLN A 289 8.16 -15.93 11.60
C GLN A 289 7.07 -16.45 12.57
N GLY A 290 5.80 -16.24 12.27
CA GLY A 290 4.68 -16.67 13.12
C GLY A 290 4.27 -15.66 14.20
N ASP A 291 5.16 -14.72 14.57
CA ASP A 291 4.80 -13.60 15.45
C ASP A 291 3.95 -12.59 14.70
N THR A 292 2.84 -12.20 15.31
CA THR A 292 1.95 -11.16 14.77
C THR A 292 1.69 -10.07 15.81
N MET A 293 1.72 -8.82 15.35
CA MET A 293 1.23 -7.67 16.09
C MET A 293 0.00 -7.07 15.41
N TYR A 294 -0.99 -6.72 16.21
CA TYR A 294 -2.19 -5.99 15.79
C TYR A 294 -2.29 -4.67 16.53
N GLY A 295 -2.55 -3.59 15.81
CA GLY A 295 -2.77 -2.25 16.34
C GLY A 295 -4.05 -2.16 17.15
N PHE A 296 -4.16 -1.09 17.94
CA PHE A 296 -5.29 -0.89 18.84
C PHE A 296 -6.45 -0.11 18.23
N SER A 297 -7.65 -0.56 18.59
CA SER A 297 -8.90 0.15 18.40
C SER A 297 -9.73 0.01 19.66
N LYS A 298 -10.26 1.11 20.19
CA LYS A 298 -11.07 1.12 21.43
C LYS A 298 -10.38 0.40 22.61
N GLY A 299 -9.07 0.61 22.79
CA GLY A 299 -8.30 0.09 23.92
C GLY A 299 -7.90 -1.39 23.85
N LYS A 300 -8.13 -2.08 22.73
CA LYS A 300 -7.77 -3.50 22.56
C LYS A 300 -7.17 -3.81 21.18
N PRO A 301 -6.43 -4.92 21.03
CA PRO A 301 -5.98 -5.39 19.71
C PRO A 301 -7.16 -5.53 18.73
N ASP A 302 -6.96 -5.08 17.49
CA ASP A 302 -7.98 -5.10 16.45
C ASP A 302 -7.64 -6.08 15.33
N PHE A 303 -8.41 -7.17 15.27
CA PHE A 303 -8.25 -8.27 14.32
C PHE A 303 -9.05 -8.07 13.02
N ARG A 304 -9.49 -6.84 12.69
CA ARG A 304 -10.25 -6.53 11.46
C ARG A 304 -9.64 -7.17 10.21
N LYS A 305 -10.40 -7.41 9.15
CA LYS A 305 -9.78 -7.72 7.87
C LYS A 305 -9.31 -6.42 7.19
N ILE A 306 -8.22 -6.45 6.44
CA ILE A 306 -7.71 -5.30 5.67
C ILE A 306 -7.51 -5.69 4.19
N PRO A 307 -7.66 -4.76 3.24
CA PRO A 307 -7.56 -5.09 1.82
C PRO A 307 -6.11 -5.17 1.31
N HIS A 308 -5.15 -4.54 1.99
CA HIS A 308 -3.79 -4.38 1.47
C HIS A 308 -2.72 -4.56 2.54
N MET A 309 -1.73 -5.39 2.25
CA MET A 309 -0.47 -5.51 2.99
C MET A 309 0.73 -5.31 2.07
N ILE A 310 1.87 -4.94 2.64
CA ILE A 310 3.15 -4.87 1.95
C ILE A 310 4.00 -6.03 2.45
N GLY A 311 4.48 -6.85 1.52
CA GLY A 311 5.37 -7.97 1.83
C GLY A 311 6.82 -7.66 1.47
N PHE A 312 7.72 -8.07 2.36
CA PHE A 312 9.16 -7.97 2.17
C PHE A 312 9.75 -9.38 2.05
N PHE A 313 10.53 -9.60 1.00
CA PHE A 313 11.07 -10.90 0.62
C PHE A 313 12.58 -10.79 0.41
N GLU A 314 13.31 -11.81 0.86
CA GLU A 314 14.72 -12.01 0.52
C GLU A 314 14.85 -13.23 -0.40
N LYS A 315 15.66 -13.10 -1.45
CA LYS A 315 15.99 -14.20 -2.38
C LYS A 315 17.11 -15.07 -1.85
#